data_AF-A0A937Q1L6-F1
#
_entry.id   AF-A0A937Q1L6-F1
#
_cell.length_a   1.000
_cell.length_b   1.000
_cell.length_c   1.000
_cell.angle_alpha   90.00
_cell.angle_beta   90.00
_cell.angle_gamma   90.00
#
_symmetry.space_group_name_H-M   'P 1'
#
loop_
_entity.id
_entity.type
_entity.pdbx_description
1 polymer ?
#
loop_
_entity_poly.entity_id
_entity_poly.type
_entity_poly.pdbx_seq_one_letter_code
_entity_poly.pdbx_strand_id
1 'polypeptide(L)'
;MMRTLNAATIYCVAVVLVGLSTTLNATPIVDGRFDPGEGYTLGRYVNIEVEGKKKSGNIPADDGFLWILHDPATQDLFVNFTQPRTLIDNSYGENSIGWGSSAPSGKNHNFKDLKGSDKAQFIITDADGEALLDFVMDYFSEDCATPSGYASLGVSGKDGKVNTGSEDAFLAWGTSLDYNFNTLGHVLTEDSPAADEDYIVTDPAYSDWLYEVTYEFQIDGTIFEDNGFGELTIPLVHDSPNKIGKNKVYIKVDGVIPEPATVALLGLGSLTLVRKRRKSTASSQ
;
A
#
# COMPACT_ATOMS: atom_id res chain seq x y z
N MET A 1 34.17 13.00 39.28
CA MET A 1 35.13 12.49 38.28
C MET A 1 34.41 12.48 36.93
N MET A 2 34.62 13.53 36.14
CA MET A 2 33.89 13.81 34.90
C MET A 2 34.51 12.97 33.79
N ARG A 3 33.79 11.95 33.30
CA ARG A 3 34.27 11.10 32.19
C ARG A 3 34.08 11.86 30.88
N THR A 4 35.20 12.30 30.30
CA THR A 4 35.27 12.84 28.94
C THR A 4 34.81 11.76 27.95
N LEU A 5 33.74 12.03 27.20
CA LEU A 5 33.37 11.21 26.05
C LEU A 5 34.47 11.35 24.97
N ASN A 6 34.97 10.22 24.48
CA ASN A 6 35.93 10.19 23.38
C ASN A 6 35.29 10.72 22.08
N ALA A 7 35.96 11.63 21.40
CA ALA A 7 35.52 12.26 20.15
C ALA A 7 35.16 11.25 19.04
N ALA A 8 35.76 10.06 19.05
CA ALA A 8 35.46 8.98 18.10
C ALA A 8 34.03 8.41 18.25
N THR A 9 33.44 8.42 19.46
CA THR A 9 32.07 7.95 19.68
C THR A 9 31.03 8.99 19.23
N ILE A 10 31.38 10.27 19.26
CA ILE A 10 30.53 11.36 18.75
C ILE A 10 30.49 11.34 17.21
N TYR A 11 31.60 10.98 16.55
CA TYR A 11 31.68 10.90 15.10
C TYR A 11 30.87 9.74 14.49
N CYS A 12 30.86 8.55 15.11
CA CYS A 12 30.04 7.44 14.61
C CYS A 12 28.53 7.66 14.77
N VAL A 13 28.10 8.42 15.78
CA VAL A 13 26.68 8.77 15.95
C VAL A 13 26.26 9.83 14.92
N ALA A 14 27.11 10.82 14.64
CA ALA A 14 26.84 11.83 13.63
C ALA A 14 26.81 11.26 12.19
N VAL A 15 27.71 10.33 11.84
CA VAL A 15 27.73 9.72 10.49
C VAL A 15 26.56 8.76 10.27
N VAL A 16 26.09 8.06 11.31
CA VAL A 16 24.88 7.22 11.22
C VAL A 16 23.61 8.07 11.13
N LEU A 17 23.57 9.25 11.75
CA LEU A 17 22.44 10.19 11.62
C LEU A 17 22.37 10.84 10.24
N VAL A 18 23.51 11.14 9.60
CA VAL A 18 23.55 11.78 8.27
C VAL A 18 23.25 10.79 7.14
N GLY A 19 23.52 9.49 7.32
CA GLY A 19 23.20 8.45 6.32
C GLY A 19 21.73 8.01 6.29
N LEU A 20 20.90 8.46 7.24
CA LEU A 20 19.48 8.10 7.36
C LEU A 20 18.53 9.26 7.03
N SER A 21 19.05 10.40 6.54
CA SER A 21 18.26 11.60 6.21
C SER A 21 17.97 11.78 4.72
N THR A 22 18.19 10.79 3.86
CA THR A 22 18.08 10.97 2.40
C THR A 22 16.65 10.89 1.85
N THR A 23 15.62 10.67 2.68
CA THR A 23 14.21 10.71 2.24
C THR A 23 13.68 12.12 2.01
N LEU A 24 14.40 13.16 2.41
CA LEU A 24 13.94 14.55 2.33
C LEU A 24 13.77 15.11 0.89
N ASN A 25 14.09 14.34 -0.16
CA ASN A 25 13.92 14.77 -1.56
C ASN A 25 13.53 13.62 -2.52
N ALA A 26 13.02 12.49 -2.02
CA ALA A 26 12.49 11.46 -2.90
C ALA A 26 11.03 11.83 -3.25
N THR A 27 10.69 11.71 -4.54
CA THR A 27 9.31 11.82 -5.03
C THR A 27 8.83 10.42 -5.37
N PRO A 28 7.62 10.02 -4.97
CA PRO A 28 7.09 8.71 -5.27
C PRO A 28 7.03 8.40 -6.76
N ILE A 29 7.32 7.16 -7.09
CA ILE A 29 7.16 6.63 -8.44
C ILE A 29 5.83 5.88 -8.42
N VAL A 30 4.85 6.40 -9.16
CA VAL A 30 3.56 5.72 -9.29
C VAL A 30 3.69 4.61 -10.32
N ASP A 31 3.93 3.40 -9.84
CA ASP A 31 4.07 2.19 -10.65
C ASP A 31 3.24 1.00 -10.12
N GLY A 32 2.55 1.17 -8.99
CA GLY A 32 1.74 0.15 -8.34
C GLY A 32 2.47 -0.62 -7.24
N ARG A 33 3.73 -0.28 -6.95
CA ARG A 33 4.52 -0.86 -5.85
C ARG A 33 4.79 0.18 -4.77
N PHE A 34 4.29 -0.09 -3.56
CA PHE A 34 4.69 0.71 -2.41
C PHE A 34 6.18 0.53 -2.08
N ASP A 35 6.95 1.63 -2.07
CA ASP A 35 8.31 1.67 -1.56
C ASP A 35 8.46 2.72 -0.44
N PRO A 36 8.78 2.33 0.80
CA PRO A 36 8.95 3.29 1.89
C PRO A 36 10.15 4.24 1.69
N GLY A 37 11.05 3.96 0.75
CA GLY A 37 12.17 4.82 0.37
C GLY A 37 11.80 5.99 -0.54
N GLU A 38 10.57 6.01 -1.06
CA GLU A 38 10.14 6.93 -2.12
C GLU A 38 9.54 8.26 -1.65
N GLY A 39 9.64 8.57 -0.36
CA GLY A 39 9.34 9.92 0.15
C GLY A 39 7.90 10.16 0.56
N TYR A 40 7.07 9.12 0.68
CA TYR A 40 5.79 9.22 1.39
C TYR A 40 5.98 9.78 2.81
N THR A 41 5.23 10.83 3.14
CA THR A 41 5.41 11.57 4.41
C THR A 41 4.32 11.32 5.44
N LEU A 42 3.11 10.93 5.02
CA LEU A 42 1.99 10.69 5.93
C LEU A 42 1.49 9.25 5.80
N GLY A 43 1.70 8.46 6.85
CA GLY A 43 1.15 7.12 6.97
C GLY A 43 -0.06 7.08 7.90
N ARG A 44 -1.11 6.35 7.50
CA ARG A 44 -2.34 6.15 8.27
C ARG A 44 -2.71 4.67 8.27
N TYR A 45 -3.23 4.19 9.40
CA TYR A 45 -3.90 2.90 9.41
C TYR A 45 -5.26 3.06 8.74
N VAL A 46 -5.76 1.96 8.23
CA VAL A 46 -7.03 1.93 7.53
C VAL A 46 -7.85 0.83 8.17
N ASN A 47 -8.83 1.20 8.99
CA ASN A 47 -9.72 0.25 9.63
C ASN A 47 -10.68 -0.29 8.56
N ILE A 48 -10.80 -1.61 8.48
CA ILE A 48 -11.56 -2.27 7.43
C ILE A 48 -12.73 -3.08 8.00
N GLU A 49 -13.90 -2.87 7.40
CA GLU A 49 -15.12 -3.63 7.67
C GLU A 49 -15.67 -4.27 6.39
N VAL A 50 -15.81 -5.59 6.38
CA VAL A 50 -16.32 -6.34 5.23
C VAL A 50 -17.81 -6.61 5.37
N GLU A 51 -18.58 -6.43 4.30
CA GLU A 51 -20.00 -6.76 4.29
C GLU A 51 -20.21 -8.24 4.62
N GLY A 52 -20.87 -8.52 5.74
CA GLY A 52 -21.20 -9.89 6.13
C GLY A 52 -22.40 -10.46 5.38
N LYS A 53 -22.77 -11.69 5.74
CA LYS A 53 -24.01 -12.32 5.26
C LYS A 53 -25.20 -11.57 5.88
N LYS A 54 -26.39 -11.60 5.24
CA LYS A 54 -27.59 -10.76 5.54
C LYS A 54 -27.97 -10.53 7.02
N LYS A 55 -27.50 -11.35 7.97
CA LYS A 55 -27.81 -11.28 9.41
C LYS A 55 -26.60 -11.04 10.32
N SER A 56 -25.37 -10.99 9.81
CA SER A 56 -24.15 -10.95 10.62
C SER A 56 -23.58 -9.54 10.84
N GLY A 57 -24.15 -8.51 10.21
CA GLY A 57 -23.53 -7.18 10.18
C GLY A 57 -22.24 -7.17 9.38
N ASN A 58 -21.50 -6.07 9.45
CA ASN A 58 -20.14 -6.00 8.91
C ASN A 58 -19.16 -6.77 9.81
N ILE A 59 -18.12 -7.33 9.20
CA ILE A 59 -17.10 -8.14 9.87
C ILE A 59 -15.80 -7.34 9.85
N PRO A 60 -15.18 -7.04 11.01
CA PRO A 60 -13.88 -6.37 11.02
C PRO A 60 -12.82 -7.27 10.36
N ALA A 61 -11.93 -6.65 9.59
CA ALA A 61 -10.71 -7.27 9.08
C ALA A 61 -9.49 -6.69 9.82
N ASP A 62 -8.30 -7.20 9.48
CA ASP A 62 -7.07 -6.49 9.87
C ASP A 62 -7.01 -5.13 9.18
N ASP A 63 -6.15 -4.24 9.70
CA ASP A 63 -6.01 -2.90 9.14
C ASP A 63 -5.18 -2.92 7.85
N GLY A 64 -5.55 -2.06 6.91
CA GLY A 64 -4.72 -1.69 5.77
C GLY A 64 -3.82 -0.49 6.06
N PHE A 65 -3.13 -0.04 5.02
CA PHE A 65 -2.22 1.10 5.09
C PHE A 65 -2.56 2.12 4.02
N LEU A 66 -2.47 3.40 4.38
CA LEU A 66 -2.58 4.52 3.46
C LEU A 66 -1.37 5.42 3.63
N TRP A 67 -0.66 5.67 2.54
CA TRP A 67 0.50 6.55 2.47
C TRP A 67 0.24 7.71 1.53
N ILE A 68 0.58 8.91 1.97
CA ILE A 68 0.36 10.16 1.23
C ILE A 68 1.63 10.99 1.22
N LEU A 69 1.97 11.52 0.05
CA LEU A 69 2.79 12.72 -0.09
C LEU A 69 1.93 13.81 -0.74
N HIS A 70 1.89 14.98 -0.12
CA HIS A 70 1.43 16.21 -0.78
C HIS A 70 2.67 17.06 -1.02
N ASP A 71 3.13 17.12 -2.27
CA ASP A 71 4.42 17.72 -2.62
C ASP A 71 4.37 19.23 -2.40
N PRO A 72 5.21 19.82 -1.53
CA PRO A 72 5.15 21.25 -1.23
C PRO A 72 5.60 22.14 -2.41
N ALA A 73 6.28 21.60 -3.41
CA ALA A 73 6.76 22.34 -4.58
C ALA A 73 5.74 22.36 -5.73
N THR A 74 5.11 21.22 -6.04
CA THR A 74 4.13 21.11 -7.13
C THR A 74 2.68 21.12 -6.67
N GLN A 75 2.43 20.87 -5.37
CA GLN A 75 1.13 20.53 -4.80
C GLN A 75 0.57 19.18 -5.27
N ASP A 76 1.34 18.40 -6.03
CA ASP A 76 0.86 17.09 -6.48
C ASP A 76 0.60 16.17 -5.29
N LEU A 77 -0.47 15.39 -5.39
CA LEU A 77 -0.84 14.42 -4.37
C LEU A 77 -0.49 13.02 -4.86
N PHE A 78 0.41 12.35 -4.14
CA PHE A 78 0.75 10.94 -4.34
C PHE A 78 0.09 10.12 -3.26
N VAL A 79 -0.58 9.05 -3.65
CA VAL A 79 -1.34 8.20 -2.75
C VAL A 79 -1.00 6.75 -3.03
N ASN A 80 -0.77 5.99 -1.96
CA ASN A 80 -0.69 4.54 -2.00
C ASN A 80 -1.63 3.95 -0.95
N PHE A 81 -2.58 3.12 -1.37
CA PHE A 81 -3.50 2.39 -0.51
C PHE A 81 -3.26 0.88 -0.66
N THR A 82 -2.87 0.23 0.43
CA THR A 82 -2.59 -1.21 0.48
C THR A 82 -3.58 -1.92 1.42
N GLN A 83 -4.25 -2.95 0.91
CA GLN A 83 -5.14 -3.81 1.69
C GLN A 83 -4.35 -4.92 2.40
N PRO A 84 -4.80 -5.41 3.57
CA PRO A 84 -4.12 -6.49 4.27
C PRO A 84 -4.31 -7.81 3.52
N ARG A 85 -3.24 -8.61 3.44
CA ARG A 85 -3.26 -9.93 2.78
C ARG A 85 -4.22 -10.95 3.43
N THR A 86 -4.61 -10.72 4.68
CA THR A 86 -5.64 -11.52 5.37
C THR A 86 -7.05 -11.26 4.84
N LEU A 87 -7.26 -10.15 4.11
CA LEU A 87 -8.49 -9.83 3.40
C LEU A 87 -8.43 -10.30 1.93
N ILE A 88 -7.42 -9.86 1.19
CA ILE A 88 -7.26 -10.04 -0.26
C ILE A 88 -5.78 -9.97 -0.62
N ASP A 89 -5.33 -10.75 -1.60
CA ASP A 89 -3.94 -10.78 -2.07
C ASP A 89 -3.86 -11.20 -3.55
N ASN A 90 -2.70 -11.02 -4.18
CA ASN A 90 -2.43 -11.51 -5.54
C ASN A 90 -1.97 -12.98 -5.58
N SER A 91 -2.44 -13.83 -4.67
CA SER A 91 -2.27 -15.29 -4.78
C SER A 91 -3.54 -15.93 -5.34
N TYR A 92 -3.41 -16.72 -6.40
CA TYR A 92 -4.55 -17.30 -7.10
C TYR A 92 -4.21 -18.63 -7.76
N GLY A 93 -5.25 -19.38 -8.13
CA GLY A 93 -5.13 -20.70 -8.72
C GLY A 93 -4.76 -21.76 -7.68
N GLU A 94 -3.98 -22.75 -8.08
CA GLU A 94 -3.48 -23.83 -7.22
C GLU A 94 -2.58 -23.29 -6.10
N ASN A 95 -1.88 -22.18 -6.34
CA ASN A 95 -0.95 -21.54 -5.40
C ASN A 95 -1.60 -20.46 -4.51
N SER A 96 -2.93 -20.44 -4.43
CA SER A 96 -3.65 -19.46 -3.60
C SER A 96 -3.43 -19.71 -2.09
N ILE A 97 -3.08 -18.66 -1.35
CA ILE A 97 -2.72 -18.70 0.07
C ILE A 97 -3.89 -18.27 0.95
N GLY A 98 -4.37 -19.17 1.82
CA GLY A 98 -5.46 -18.87 2.76
C GLY A 98 -6.85 -18.74 2.10
N TRP A 99 -7.01 -19.28 0.90
CA TRP A 99 -8.27 -19.28 0.14
C TRP A 99 -9.03 -20.62 0.25
N GLY A 100 -10.18 -20.70 -0.41
CA GLY A 100 -11.00 -21.91 -0.46
C GLY A 100 -11.60 -22.27 0.90
N SER A 101 -11.46 -23.53 1.31
CA SER A 101 -11.96 -24.02 2.61
C SER A 101 -11.27 -23.38 3.82
N SER A 102 -10.10 -22.78 3.64
CA SER A 102 -9.34 -22.10 4.70
C SER A 102 -9.81 -20.66 4.92
N ALA A 103 -10.46 -20.06 3.91
CA ALA A 103 -11.02 -18.71 4.02
C ALA A 103 -12.36 -18.72 4.77
N PRO A 104 -12.62 -17.77 5.69
CA PRO A 104 -13.95 -17.58 6.29
C PRO A 104 -15.10 -17.44 5.28
N SER A 105 -14.84 -16.86 4.11
CA SER A 105 -15.81 -16.73 3.01
C SER A 105 -16.11 -18.06 2.31
N GLY A 106 -15.19 -19.03 2.40
CA GLY A 106 -15.24 -20.31 1.70
C GLY A 106 -14.99 -20.19 0.19
N LYS A 107 -14.44 -19.07 -0.28
CA LYS A 107 -14.27 -18.76 -1.70
C LYS A 107 -12.87 -19.14 -2.18
N ASN A 108 -12.81 -19.78 -3.35
CA ASN A 108 -11.56 -19.94 -4.09
C ASN A 108 -11.18 -18.60 -4.74
N HIS A 109 -9.92 -18.47 -5.12
CA HIS A 109 -9.41 -17.28 -5.80
C HIS A 109 -8.65 -17.68 -7.06
N ASN A 110 -9.08 -17.16 -8.20
CA ASN A 110 -8.55 -17.48 -9.52
C ASN A 110 -8.21 -16.18 -10.24
N PHE A 111 -7.32 -16.25 -11.23
CA PHE A 111 -6.91 -15.07 -12.00
C PHE A 111 -8.09 -14.24 -12.56
N LYS A 112 -9.16 -14.91 -13.02
CA LYS A 112 -10.36 -14.23 -13.54
C LYS A 112 -11.10 -13.36 -12.50
N ASP A 113 -10.91 -13.65 -11.22
CA ASP A 113 -11.60 -12.96 -10.12
C ASP A 113 -10.95 -11.58 -9.92
N LEU A 114 -9.62 -11.49 -10.01
CA LEU A 114 -8.83 -10.25 -9.93
C LEU A 114 -9.04 -9.31 -11.12
N LYS A 115 -9.20 -9.85 -12.33
CA LYS A 115 -9.41 -9.03 -13.54
C LYS A 115 -10.89 -8.72 -13.85
N GLY A 116 -11.77 -9.09 -12.93
CA GLY A 116 -13.21 -9.16 -13.17
C GLY A 116 -13.94 -7.89 -12.80
N SER A 117 -13.80 -7.46 -11.54
CA SER A 117 -14.57 -6.33 -11.02
C SER A 117 -13.95 -5.60 -9.82
N ASP A 118 -12.70 -5.89 -9.49
CA ASP A 118 -12.05 -5.32 -8.30
C ASP A 118 -11.71 -3.86 -8.54
N LYS A 119 -12.08 -3.01 -7.58
CA LYS A 119 -12.00 -1.55 -7.70
C LYS A 119 -12.06 -0.86 -6.33
N ALA A 120 -11.50 0.34 -6.24
CA ALA A 120 -11.59 1.19 -5.06
C ALA A 120 -12.15 2.58 -5.41
N GLN A 121 -13.06 3.09 -4.59
CA GLN A 121 -13.55 4.46 -4.67
C GLN A 121 -12.74 5.37 -3.75
N PHE A 122 -12.38 6.54 -4.25
CA PHE A 122 -11.65 7.58 -3.51
C PHE A 122 -12.38 8.91 -3.63
N ILE A 123 -12.38 9.69 -2.56
CA ILE A 123 -12.88 11.07 -2.56
C ILE A 123 -11.79 11.96 -1.97
N ILE A 124 -11.46 13.02 -2.70
CA ILE A 124 -10.48 14.05 -2.31
C ILE A 124 -11.22 15.38 -2.13
N THR A 125 -11.00 16.03 -1.00
CA THR A 125 -11.51 17.37 -0.72
C THR A 125 -10.40 18.41 -0.65
N ASP A 126 -10.77 19.66 -0.83
CA ASP A 126 -9.94 20.79 -0.40
C ASP A 126 -10.02 20.99 1.13
N ALA A 127 -9.25 21.95 1.66
CA ALA A 127 -9.21 22.26 3.09
C ALA A 127 -10.52 22.85 3.66
N ASP A 128 -11.40 23.36 2.79
CA ASP A 128 -12.74 23.84 3.17
C ASP A 128 -13.77 22.70 3.20
N GLY A 129 -13.40 21.51 2.72
CA GLY A 129 -14.23 20.31 2.70
C GLY A 129 -15.06 20.13 1.43
N GLU A 130 -14.81 20.90 0.38
CA GLU A 130 -15.46 20.73 -0.91
C GLU A 130 -14.83 19.54 -1.66
N ALA A 131 -15.67 18.65 -2.19
CA ALA A 131 -15.19 17.50 -2.96
C ALA A 131 -14.65 17.94 -4.33
N LEU A 132 -13.33 17.85 -4.51
CA LEU A 132 -12.65 18.16 -5.77
C LEU A 132 -12.66 16.97 -6.72
N LEU A 133 -12.49 15.77 -6.17
CA LEU A 133 -12.53 14.50 -6.92
C LEU A 133 -13.36 13.46 -6.16
N ASP A 134 -14.21 12.75 -6.90
CA ASP A 134 -14.82 11.48 -6.49
C ASP A 134 -14.63 10.53 -7.68
N PHE A 135 -13.89 9.45 -7.50
CA PHE A 135 -13.57 8.53 -8.57
C PHE A 135 -13.48 7.09 -8.10
N VAL A 136 -13.57 6.18 -9.05
CA VAL A 136 -13.35 4.75 -8.89
C VAL A 136 -12.16 4.39 -9.75
N MET A 137 -11.23 3.63 -9.19
CA MET A 137 -10.06 3.11 -9.88
C MET A 137 -10.21 1.61 -10.12
N ASP A 138 -10.04 1.18 -11.36
CA ASP A 138 -9.96 -0.22 -11.79
C ASP A 138 -8.68 -0.89 -11.24
N TYR A 139 -8.82 -2.08 -10.65
CA TYR A 139 -7.65 -2.77 -10.13
C TYR A 139 -6.80 -3.37 -11.26
N PHE A 140 -7.43 -4.21 -12.09
CA PHE A 140 -6.77 -4.91 -13.18
C PHE A 140 -7.81 -5.41 -14.18
N SER A 141 -7.48 -5.34 -15.47
CA SER A 141 -8.41 -5.62 -16.55
C SER A 141 -7.68 -6.07 -17.81
N GLU A 142 -8.41 -6.68 -18.73
CA GLU A 142 -7.90 -6.94 -20.08
C GLU A 142 -7.62 -5.63 -20.82
N ASP A 143 -6.42 -5.52 -21.39
CA ASP A 143 -5.98 -4.41 -22.22
C ASP A 143 -5.14 -4.91 -23.39
N CYS A 144 -5.63 -4.73 -24.61
CA CYS A 144 -4.91 -5.12 -25.82
C CYS A 144 -3.78 -4.15 -26.20
N ALA A 145 -3.66 -3.01 -25.51
CA ALA A 145 -2.58 -2.05 -25.72
C ALA A 145 -1.28 -2.43 -25.00
N THR A 146 -1.32 -3.32 -24.00
CA THR A 146 -0.13 -3.78 -23.28
C THR A 146 0.38 -5.13 -23.82
N PRO A 147 1.71 -5.39 -23.78
CA PRO A 147 2.26 -6.68 -24.18
C PRO A 147 1.76 -7.88 -23.36
N SER A 148 1.43 -7.66 -22.09
CA SER A 148 0.88 -8.72 -21.22
C SER A 148 -0.57 -9.08 -21.57
N GLY A 149 -1.30 -8.19 -22.26
CA GLY A 149 -2.72 -8.30 -22.53
C GLY A 149 -3.61 -7.80 -21.38
N TYR A 150 -3.01 -7.24 -20.33
CA TYR A 150 -3.70 -6.76 -19.14
C TYR A 150 -3.06 -5.47 -18.58
N ALA A 151 -3.81 -4.67 -17.84
CA ALA A 151 -3.33 -3.47 -17.16
C ALA A 151 -4.31 -3.04 -16.06
N SER A 152 -3.87 -2.14 -15.17
CA SER A 152 -4.83 -1.26 -14.48
C SER A 152 -5.28 -0.18 -15.44
N LEU A 153 -6.60 -0.07 -15.67
CA LEU A 153 -7.13 0.97 -16.55
C LEU A 153 -7.45 2.28 -15.82
N GLY A 154 -7.00 2.41 -14.57
CA GLY A 154 -7.13 3.62 -13.77
C GLY A 154 -8.58 4.05 -13.63
N VAL A 155 -8.83 5.33 -13.93
CA VAL A 155 -10.16 5.96 -13.81
C VAL A 155 -10.92 6.06 -15.13
N SER A 156 -10.31 5.65 -16.25
CA SER A 156 -10.88 5.88 -17.59
C SER A 156 -11.37 4.60 -18.29
N GLY A 157 -11.10 3.41 -17.73
CA GLY A 157 -11.45 2.15 -18.37
C GLY A 157 -12.14 1.14 -17.45
N LYS A 158 -12.96 0.29 -18.07
CA LYS A 158 -13.73 -0.81 -17.45
C LYS A 158 -14.57 -0.33 -16.26
N ASP A 159 -14.10 -0.59 -15.06
CA ASP A 159 -14.75 -0.23 -13.81
C ASP A 159 -14.32 1.14 -13.27
N GLY A 160 -13.22 1.67 -13.79
CA GLY A 160 -12.74 3.01 -13.53
C GLY A 160 -13.70 4.06 -14.04
N LYS A 161 -13.91 5.11 -13.24
CA LYS A 161 -14.70 6.29 -13.61
C LYS A 161 -14.43 7.47 -12.70
N VAL A 162 -14.59 8.68 -13.22
CA VAL A 162 -14.68 9.90 -12.41
C VAL A 162 -16.14 10.31 -12.23
N ASN A 163 -16.61 10.35 -10.99
CA ASN A 163 -17.96 10.81 -10.62
C ASN A 163 -18.02 12.33 -10.40
N THR A 164 -16.93 12.94 -9.93
CA THR A 164 -16.78 14.40 -9.70
C THR A 164 -15.35 14.81 -10.01
N GLY A 165 -15.17 16.00 -10.61
CA GLY A 165 -13.89 16.53 -11.07
C GLY A 165 -13.55 16.10 -12.51
N SER A 166 -12.27 16.12 -12.86
CA SER A 166 -11.78 15.82 -14.21
C SER A 166 -10.83 14.62 -14.22
N GLU A 167 -10.95 13.76 -15.24
CA GLU A 167 -9.96 12.70 -15.53
C GLU A 167 -8.57 13.28 -15.84
N ASP A 168 -8.48 14.51 -16.36
CA ASP A 168 -7.22 15.18 -16.65
C ASP A 168 -6.39 15.49 -15.39
N ALA A 169 -6.99 15.40 -14.20
CA ALA A 169 -6.28 15.59 -12.94
C ALA A 169 -5.34 14.41 -12.60
N PHE A 170 -5.47 13.28 -13.29
CA PHE A 170 -4.66 12.09 -13.02
C PHE A 170 -3.37 12.14 -13.85
N LEU A 171 -2.24 12.28 -13.18
CA LEU A 171 -0.92 12.30 -13.82
C LEU A 171 -0.35 10.90 -14.01
N ALA A 172 -0.65 9.98 -13.09
CA ALA A 172 -0.25 8.57 -13.14
C ALA A 172 -1.14 7.71 -12.24
N TRP A 173 -1.18 6.41 -12.52
CA TRP A 173 -1.78 5.39 -11.67
C TRP A 173 -1.12 4.03 -11.90
N GLY A 174 -1.22 3.15 -10.91
CA GLY A 174 -0.72 1.78 -10.98
C GLY A 174 -1.34 0.91 -9.90
N THR A 175 -1.29 -0.40 -10.12
CA THR A 175 -1.67 -1.40 -9.11
C THR A 175 -0.61 -2.48 -9.01
N SER A 176 -0.59 -3.16 -7.87
CA SER A 176 0.40 -4.22 -7.63
C SER A 176 0.35 -5.36 -8.65
N LEU A 177 -0.82 -5.71 -9.17
CA LEU A 177 -0.93 -6.76 -10.20
C LEU A 177 -0.50 -6.25 -11.58
N ASP A 178 -0.77 -4.98 -11.87
CA ASP A 178 -0.24 -4.30 -13.05
C ASP A 178 1.29 -4.26 -13.02
N TYR A 179 1.89 -3.91 -11.88
CA TYR A 179 3.32 -3.94 -11.67
C TYR A 179 3.92 -5.34 -11.93
N ASN A 180 3.31 -6.39 -11.36
CA ASN A 180 3.74 -7.77 -11.58
C ASN A 180 3.76 -8.14 -13.07
N PHE A 181 2.72 -7.77 -13.83
CA PHE A 181 2.57 -8.16 -15.23
C PHE A 181 3.37 -7.30 -16.20
N ASN A 182 3.36 -5.98 -16.01
CA ASN A 182 3.86 -5.03 -17.00
C ASN A 182 5.23 -4.44 -16.63
N THR A 183 5.57 -4.35 -15.34
CA THR A 183 6.88 -3.88 -14.90
C THR A 183 7.86 -5.03 -14.71
N LEU A 184 7.45 -6.09 -14.01
CA LEU A 184 8.31 -7.28 -13.80
C LEU A 184 8.25 -8.27 -14.97
N GLY A 185 7.17 -8.25 -15.76
CA GLY A 185 6.99 -9.17 -16.89
C GLY A 185 6.47 -10.56 -16.50
N HIS A 186 5.96 -10.72 -15.28
CA HIS A 186 5.45 -11.99 -14.74
C HIS A 186 4.01 -12.23 -15.19
N VAL A 187 3.83 -12.53 -16.48
CA VAL A 187 2.49 -12.77 -17.07
C VAL A 187 2.01 -14.19 -16.75
N LEU A 188 1.28 -14.34 -15.65
CA LEU A 188 0.81 -15.62 -15.12
C LEU A 188 -0.73 -15.67 -15.05
N THR A 189 -1.39 -16.24 -16.05
CA THR A 189 -2.88 -16.16 -16.15
C THR A 189 -3.63 -17.36 -15.58
N GLU A 190 -2.93 -18.32 -14.97
CA GLU A 190 -3.52 -19.54 -14.39
C GLU A 190 -3.28 -19.58 -12.88
N ASP A 191 -2.01 -19.69 -12.47
CA ASP A 191 -1.59 -19.71 -11.08
C ASP A 191 -0.60 -18.58 -10.80
N SER A 192 -0.71 -17.94 -9.63
CA SER A 192 0.35 -17.07 -9.13
C SER A 192 1.60 -17.90 -8.79
N PRO A 193 2.77 -17.30 -8.54
CA PRO A 193 3.94 -18.03 -8.08
C PRO A 193 3.65 -18.84 -6.81
N ALA A 194 4.28 -20.00 -6.69
CA ALA A 194 4.18 -20.83 -5.48
C ALA A 194 4.99 -20.22 -4.34
N ALA A 195 4.33 -19.98 -3.21
CA ALA A 195 4.91 -19.48 -1.97
C ALA A 195 4.34 -20.21 -0.75
N ASP A 196 5.02 -20.10 0.38
CA ASP A 196 4.51 -20.58 1.66
C ASP A 196 3.49 -19.61 2.30
N GLU A 197 3.00 -19.94 3.50
CA GLU A 197 2.01 -19.13 4.23
C GLU A 197 2.55 -17.74 4.64
N ASP A 198 3.87 -17.55 4.64
CA ASP A 198 4.55 -16.29 4.90
C ASP A 198 4.81 -15.49 3.60
N TYR A 199 4.29 -15.98 2.46
CA TYR A 199 4.48 -15.44 1.11
C TYR A 199 5.94 -15.45 0.65
N ILE A 200 6.74 -16.41 1.13
CA ILE A 200 8.10 -16.62 0.65
C ILE A 200 8.05 -17.48 -0.61
N VAL A 201 8.44 -16.89 -1.73
CA VAL A 201 8.42 -17.53 -3.05
C VAL A 201 9.49 -18.61 -3.15
N THR A 202 9.08 -19.76 -3.70
CA THR A 202 9.97 -20.93 -3.87
C THR A 202 10.86 -20.85 -5.10
N ASP A 203 10.35 -20.28 -6.20
CA ASP A 203 11.11 -20.04 -7.43
C ASP A 203 11.76 -18.65 -7.39
N PRO A 204 13.10 -18.54 -7.38
CA PRO A 204 13.80 -17.26 -7.36
C PRO A 204 13.43 -16.32 -8.51
N ALA A 205 12.96 -16.85 -9.66
CA ALA A 205 12.55 -16.04 -10.81
C ALA A 205 11.35 -15.13 -10.51
N TYR A 206 10.57 -15.43 -9.47
CA TYR A 206 9.39 -14.67 -9.05
C TYR A 206 9.54 -14.09 -7.64
N SER A 207 10.77 -14.01 -7.12
CA SER A 207 11.03 -13.56 -5.73
C SER A 207 10.65 -12.10 -5.45
N ASP A 208 10.37 -11.34 -6.49
CA ASP A 208 9.92 -9.95 -6.49
C ASP A 208 8.39 -9.80 -6.72
N TRP A 209 7.64 -10.90 -6.80
CA TRP A 209 6.19 -10.87 -6.94
C TRP A 209 5.51 -10.16 -5.76
N LEU A 210 4.68 -9.18 -6.07
CA LEU A 210 3.90 -8.44 -5.08
C LEU A 210 2.59 -9.17 -4.78
N TYR A 211 2.47 -9.71 -3.57
CA TYR A 211 1.25 -10.36 -3.10
C TYR A 211 0.25 -9.38 -2.48
N GLU A 212 0.68 -8.19 -2.08
CA GLU A 212 -0.21 -7.14 -1.61
C GLU A 212 -1.19 -6.72 -2.71
N VAL A 213 -2.40 -6.28 -2.32
CA VAL A 213 -3.31 -5.56 -3.22
C VAL A 213 -3.19 -4.08 -2.94
N THR A 214 -2.62 -3.37 -3.91
CA THR A 214 -2.24 -1.96 -3.80
C THR A 214 -2.87 -1.16 -4.94
N TYR A 215 -3.42 0.00 -4.60
CA TYR A 215 -3.81 1.05 -5.53
C TYR A 215 -2.90 2.24 -5.31
N GLU A 216 -2.36 2.80 -6.38
CA GLU A 216 -1.45 3.93 -6.32
C GLU A 216 -1.76 4.93 -7.43
N PHE A 217 -1.71 6.22 -7.12
CA PHE A 217 -1.98 7.28 -8.09
C PHE A 217 -1.32 8.61 -7.73
N GLN A 218 -1.13 9.44 -8.75
CA GLN A 218 -0.69 10.83 -8.64
C GLN A 218 -1.77 11.75 -9.22
N ILE A 219 -2.11 12.78 -8.45
CA ILE A 219 -3.04 13.84 -8.85
C ILE A 219 -2.26 15.15 -9.05
N ASP A 220 -2.60 15.86 -10.13
CA ASP A 220 -2.11 17.21 -10.42
C ASP A 220 -2.52 18.17 -9.30
N GLY A 221 -1.52 18.77 -8.66
CA GLY A 221 -1.71 19.67 -7.53
C GLY A 221 -2.48 20.95 -7.84
N THR A 222 -2.58 21.32 -9.11
CA THR A 222 -3.30 22.53 -9.52
C THR A 222 -4.78 22.50 -9.17
N ILE A 223 -5.37 21.32 -8.96
CA ILE A 223 -6.78 21.20 -8.55
C ILE A 223 -7.07 21.76 -7.16
N PHE A 224 -6.05 21.86 -6.30
CA PHE A 224 -6.21 22.35 -4.93
C PHE A 224 -6.24 23.89 -4.86
N GLU A 225 -5.83 24.56 -5.95
CA GLU A 225 -5.77 26.02 -6.07
C GLU A 225 -5.22 26.68 -4.79
N ASP A 226 -5.84 27.78 -4.32
CA ASP A 226 -5.47 28.48 -3.10
C ASP A 226 -6.04 27.82 -1.82
N ASN A 227 -7.01 26.90 -1.95
CA ASN A 227 -7.67 26.24 -0.81
C ASN A 227 -6.81 25.12 -0.20
N GLY A 228 -5.92 24.52 -1.00
CA GLY A 228 -5.01 23.47 -0.57
C GLY A 228 -5.69 22.11 -0.35
N PHE A 229 -4.89 21.06 -0.17
CA PHE A 229 -5.37 19.71 0.13
C PHE A 229 -6.04 19.62 1.50
N GLY A 230 -7.24 19.04 1.53
CA GLY A 230 -7.97 18.71 2.76
C GLY A 230 -7.82 17.25 3.15
N GLU A 231 -8.79 16.43 2.74
CA GLU A 231 -8.88 15.03 3.14
C GLU A 231 -8.96 14.09 1.93
N LEU A 232 -8.40 12.89 2.10
CA LEU A 232 -8.63 11.74 1.24
C LEU A 232 -9.43 10.69 2.03
N THR A 233 -10.56 10.26 1.47
CA THR A 233 -11.37 9.16 2.00
C THR A 233 -11.52 8.04 0.97
N ILE A 234 -11.80 6.83 1.45
CA ILE A 234 -11.96 5.63 0.62
C ILE A 234 -13.35 5.04 0.93
N PRO A 235 -14.46 5.52 0.36
CA PRO A 235 -15.78 5.14 0.87
C PRO A 235 -16.11 3.66 0.72
N LEU A 236 -15.60 3.03 -0.34
CA LEU A 236 -15.93 1.66 -0.70
C LEU A 236 -14.82 1.04 -1.56
N VAL A 237 -14.48 -0.20 -1.22
CA VAL A 237 -13.71 -1.09 -2.09
C VAL A 237 -14.60 -2.28 -2.46
N HIS A 238 -14.47 -2.74 -3.70
CA HIS A 238 -15.08 -3.97 -4.19
C HIS A 238 -14.00 -5.03 -4.39
N ASP A 239 -14.04 -6.10 -3.58
CA ASP A 239 -13.12 -7.23 -3.66
C ASP A 239 -13.93 -8.53 -3.91
N SER A 240 -13.85 -9.11 -5.10
CA SER A 240 -14.74 -10.17 -5.56
C SER A 240 -14.01 -11.41 -6.07
N PRO A 241 -13.71 -12.40 -5.21
CA PRO A 241 -14.06 -12.47 -3.78
C PRO A 241 -12.97 -11.90 -2.87
N ASN A 242 -13.31 -11.66 -1.60
CA ASN A 242 -12.34 -11.59 -0.50
C ASN A 242 -12.43 -12.81 0.43
N LYS A 243 -11.45 -12.96 1.32
CA LYS A 243 -11.34 -14.09 2.26
C LYS A 243 -12.37 -14.07 3.38
N ILE A 244 -12.99 -12.93 3.70
CA ILE A 244 -13.76 -12.76 4.93
C ILE A 244 -15.27 -12.94 4.70
N GLY A 245 -15.83 -12.20 3.75
CA GLY A 245 -17.28 -12.00 3.66
C GLY A 245 -17.79 -11.92 2.24
N LYS A 246 -18.61 -10.90 1.99
CA LYS A 246 -19.04 -10.51 0.65
C LYS A 246 -18.14 -9.39 0.13
N ASN A 247 -18.40 -8.97 -1.10
CA ASN A 247 -17.46 -8.18 -1.89
C ASN A 247 -17.35 -6.70 -1.51
N LYS A 248 -18.25 -6.17 -0.66
CA LYS A 248 -18.17 -4.76 -0.26
C LYS A 248 -17.29 -4.62 0.96
N VAL A 249 -16.32 -3.72 0.88
CA VAL A 249 -15.37 -3.43 1.94
C VAL A 249 -15.47 -1.94 2.25
N TYR A 250 -15.82 -1.64 3.49
CA TYR A 250 -15.98 -0.29 4.02
C TYR A 250 -14.72 0.10 4.76
N ILE A 251 -14.27 1.31 4.51
CA ILE A 251 -12.98 1.78 4.99
C ILE A 251 -13.18 2.99 5.88
N LYS A 252 -12.43 3.05 6.97
CA LYS A 252 -12.27 4.25 7.79
C LYS A 252 -10.78 4.52 8.00
N VAL A 253 -10.30 5.65 7.48
CA VAL A 253 -8.91 6.10 7.69
C VAL A 253 -8.76 6.54 9.15
N ASP A 254 -7.85 5.92 9.90
CA ASP A 254 -7.70 6.13 11.34
C ASP A 254 -6.23 5.96 11.78
N GLY A 255 -5.87 6.51 12.93
CA GLY A 255 -4.52 6.42 13.47
C GLY A 255 -3.45 7.12 12.61
N VAL A 256 -2.24 7.23 13.14
CA VAL A 256 -1.07 7.73 12.42
C VAL A 256 0.02 6.67 12.51
N ILE A 257 0.58 6.30 11.38
CA ILE A 257 1.77 5.46 11.31
C ILE A 257 2.96 6.41 11.38
N PRO A 258 3.90 6.22 12.34
CA PRO A 258 5.14 6.96 12.32
C PRO A 258 5.82 6.79 10.96
N GLU A 259 6.38 7.85 10.38
CA GLU A 259 7.05 7.80 9.08
C GLU A 259 8.00 6.59 8.97
N PRO A 260 8.18 5.97 7.79
CA PRO A 260 8.94 4.72 7.66
C PRO A 260 10.36 4.82 8.22
N ALA A 261 11.00 6.01 8.07
CA ALA A 261 12.29 6.32 8.66
C ALA A 261 12.27 6.33 10.21
N THR A 262 11.17 6.76 10.83
CA THR A 262 10.97 6.76 12.28
C THR A 262 10.83 5.35 12.83
N VAL A 263 10.12 4.45 12.11
CA VAL A 263 10.01 3.03 12.47
C VAL A 263 11.39 2.34 12.42
N ALA A 264 12.18 2.61 11.38
CA ALA A 264 13.56 2.13 11.28
C ALA A 264 14.46 2.65 12.42
N LEU A 265 14.32 3.92 12.81
CA LEU A 265 15.09 4.53 13.91
C LEU A 265 14.75 3.91 15.28
N LEU A 266 13.47 3.63 15.54
CA LEU A 266 13.01 2.98 16.77
C LEU A 266 13.50 1.52 16.87
N GLY A 267 13.55 0.80 15.74
CA GLY A 267 14.15 -0.54 15.65
C GLY A 267 15.65 -0.55 16.00
N LEU A 268 16.41 0.43 15.53
CA LEU A 268 17.85 0.56 15.86
C LEU A 268 18.09 1.01 17.31
N GLY A 269 17.22 1.87 17.86
CA GLY A 269 17.27 2.31 19.25
C GLY A 269 17.09 1.17 20.26
N SER A 270 16.24 0.20 19.96
CA SER A 270 16.03 -0.98 20.81
C SER A 270 17.21 -1.96 20.75
N LEU A 271 17.82 -2.18 19.59
CA LEU A 271 19.04 -2.98 19.42
C LEU A 271 20.27 -2.42 20.17
N THR A 272 20.42 -1.09 20.21
CA THR A 272 21.52 -0.44 20.95
C THR A 272 21.33 -0.50 22.47
N LEU A 273 20.09 -0.43 22.96
CA LEU A 273 19.76 -0.63 24.39
C LEU A 273 20.02 -2.08 24.86
N VAL A 274 19.68 -3.07 24.03
CA VAL A 274 19.95 -4.50 24.33
C VAL A 274 21.46 -4.79 24.38
N ARG A 275 22.25 -4.20 23.47
CA ARG A 275 23.72 -4.33 23.50
C ARG A 275 24.35 -3.69 24.74
N LYS A 276 23.79 -2.61 25.26
CA LYS A 276 24.30 -1.94 26.47
C LYS A 276 24.02 -2.74 27.75
N ARG A 277 22.89 -3.46 27.82
CA ARG A 277 22.56 -4.36 28.96
C ARG A 277 23.41 -5.62 29.02
N ARG A 278 23.83 -6.20 27.89
CA ARG A 278 24.66 -7.42 27.88
C ARG A 278 26.11 -7.22 28.36
N LYS A 279 26.59 -5.98 28.52
CA LYS A 279 27.96 -5.69 28.97
C LYS A 279 28.12 -5.47 30.49
N SER A 280 27.08 -5.61 31.31
CA SER A 280 27.19 -5.37 32.77
C SER A 280 27.10 -6.60 33.68
N THR A 281 27.21 -7.82 33.15
CA THR A 281 27.22 -9.07 33.95
C THR A 281 28.44 -9.93 33.66
N ALA A 282 29.62 -9.34 33.79
CA ALA A 282 30.87 -10.07 33.94
C ALA A 282 31.84 -9.29 34.84
N SER A 283 31.68 -9.41 36.16
CA SER A 283 32.79 -9.43 37.15
C SER A 283 32.27 -9.61 38.58
N SER A 284 32.99 -10.42 39.35
CA SER A 284 32.83 -10.81 40.77
C SER A 284 31.74 -11.86 41.05
N GLN A 285 32.00 -13.04 41.63
CA GLN A 285 33.18 -13.71 42.20
C GLN A 285 33.11 -15.20 41.85
#